data_AF-A0A497F9M5-F1
#
_entry.id   AF-A0A497F9M5-F1
#
_cell.length_a   1.000
_cell.length_b   1.000
_cell.length_c   1.000
_cell.angle_alpha   90.00
_cell.angle_beta   90.00
_cell.angle_gamma   90.00
#
_symmetry.space_group_name_H-M   'P 1'
#
loop_
_entity.id
_entity.type
_entity.pdbx_description
1 polymer ?
#
loop_
_entity_poly.entity_id
_entity_poly.type
_entity_poly.pdbx_seq_one_letter_code
_entity_poly.pdbx_strand_id
1 'polypeptide(L)'
;MLGSVFRDSGVQVLAVEGRALQSKIVSAIIQSCREMNINVIVLPSGRDVVLSSVATSSTFLRTLAVISHEGFAESLDVLEKVSRVGCRGALVITVVDEFRQDIRVLASALKLPVLELSTASYIPLIYSNCFEWSEAAELPYVVRLLCPLVWSKVEYRGEGIERLPRTPVFNKHWHRVYRWVPELHDRYSVNLQEVDRCRDVARAFAELGTLCREWGSGDTCVISSGFARFCIELGGVCFLDVPYVYPFPRELLRKQLHEYRRAIVVEIGVASYLSDLVKSILPSGVDVVTIIGNDIVDAVNKLSAVLRCTVKGVELINGLERYSEARSTVSEECCGCGLVALAYALYRVLRDRGDVPVIVFDRGCLGRLLMRFRGDLKPNYSILSTSYSIDDVGDIGDISLAPRSAITTSIGYAVARYRDGPILCVSDGLNFLTQIHSIKVLRRVGDVKLLIVVTRGYSGSELFEDLDAVKLLEVLGYSREEVLVTDSGSVNELVEFLSKLLSRPEVRAMVYLVNCRKGREVVCRGVVEFIAENCDACGECLKVPCPAIEISETGTPVIKRELCIGCGICCEVCTRGALKLAQ
;
A
#
# COMPACT_ATOMS: atom_id res chain seq x y z
N MET A 1 -7.21 -27.17 8.02
CA MET A 1 -6.65 -27.10 6.64
C MET A 1 -6.05 -25.73 6.35
N LEU A 2 -6.85 -24.65 6.22
CA LEU A 2 -6.38 -23.34 5.76
C LEU A 2 -5.17 -22.80 6.55
N GLY A 3 -5.19 -22.83 7.89
CA GLY A 3 -4.04 -22.41 8.69
C GLY A 3 -2.79 -23.25 8.43
N SER A 4 -2.92 -24.56 8.21
CA SER A 4 -1.80 -25.43 7.82
C SER A 4 -1.24 -25.04 6.46
N VAL A 5 -2.11 -24.78 5.47
CA VAL A 5 -1.69 -24.29 4.14
C VAL A 5 -0.93 -22.97 4.26
N PHE A 6 -1.43 -22.03 5.05
CA PHE A 6 -0.79 -20.72 5.21
C PHE A 6 0.55 -20.82 5.95
N ARG A 7 0.63 -21.64 7.00
CA ARG A 7 1.90 -21.92 7.69
C ARG A 7 2.89 -22.58 6.74
N ASP A 8 2.46 -23.60 6.00
CA ASP A 8 3.29 -24.32 5.03
C ASP A 8 3.63 -23.45 3.82
N SER A 9 2.90 -22.34 3.59
CA SER A 9 3.19 -21.28 2.60
C SER A 9 4.11 -20.18 3.16
N GLY A 10 4.53 -20.30 4.43
CA GLY A 10 5.43 -19.36 5.11
C GLY A 10 4.78 -18.03 5.50
N VAL A 11 3.46 -17.98 5.65
CA VAL A 11 2.74 -16.76 6.07
C VAL A 11 3.10 -16.42 7.52
N GLN A 12 3.50 -15.18 7.74
CA GLN A 12 3.93 -14.70 9.07
C GLN A 12 2.89 -13.79 9.71
N VAL A 13 2.15 -13.05 8.87
CA VAL A 13 1.13 -12.11 9.31
C VAL A 13 -0.17 -12.36 8.57
N LEU A 14 -1.26 -12.44 9.33
CA LEU A 14 -2.63 -12.41 8.84
C LEU A 14 -3.25 -11.07 9.28
N ALA A 15 -3.62 -10.23 8.31
CA ALA A 15 -4.38 -9.01 8.55
C ALA A 15 -5.84 -9.22 8.10
N VAL A 16 -6.79 -8.91 8.97
CA VAL A 16 -8.22 -9.19 8.73
C VAL A 16 -9.08 -7.96 8.95
N GLU A 17 -10.05 -7.77 8.07
CA GLU A 17 -11.04 -6.72 8.19
C GLU A 17 -12.05 -7.04 9.29
N GLY A 18 -12.31 -6.08 10.17
CA GLY A 18 -13.24 -6.21 11.29
C GLY A 18 -14.67 -6.51 10.85
N ARG A 19 -15.15 -5.92 9.75
CA ARG A 19 -16.48 -6.23 9.18
C ARG A 19 -16.58 -7.67 8.68
N ALA A 20 -15.49 -8.20 8.13
CA ALA A 20 -15.44 -9.56 7.61
C ALA A 20 -15.57 -10.62 8.72
N LEU A 21 -15.41 -10.25 10.01
CA LEU A 21 -15.61 -11.16 11.15
C LEU A 21 -17.02 -11.74 11.26
N GLN A 22 -18.03 -11.09 10.68
CA GLN A 22 -19.39 -11.63 10.63
C GLN A 22 -19.46 -12.94 9.84
N SER A 23 -18.51 -13.15 8.92
CA SER A 23 -18.37 -14.39 8.18
C SER A 23 -17.76 -15.49 9.05
N LYS A 24 -18.46 -16.62 9.15
CA LYS A 24 -17.96 -17.83 9.82
C LYS A 24 -16.64 -18.32 9.21
N ILE A 25 -16.44 -18.08 7.91
CA ILE A 25 -15.22 -18.43 7.18
C ILE A 25 -14.03 -17.67 7.74
N VAL A 26 -14.17 -16.36 7.89
CA VAL A 26 -13.12 -15.48 8.38
C VAL A 26 -12.76 -15.81 9.83
N SER A 27 -13.77 -16.10 10.66
CA SER A 27 -13.56 -16.59 12.03
C SER A 27 -12.75 -17.90 12.07
N ALA A 28 -13.05 -18.85 11.19
CA ALA A 28 -12.31 -20.10 11.07
C ALA A 28 -10.87 -19.91 10.59
N ILE A 29 -10.63 -18.99 9.64
CA ILE A 29 -9.29 -18.60 9.19
C ILE A 29 -8.47 -18.04 10.35
N ILE A 30 -9.04 -17.11 11.12
CA ILE A 30 -8.37 -16.51 12.27
C ILE A 30 -7.98 -17.57 13.29
N GLN A 31 -8.93 -18.43 13.66
CA GLN A 31 -8.66 -19.49 14.65
C GLN A 31 -7.54 -20.42 14.16
N SER A 32 -7.63 -20.90 12.92
CA SER A 32 -6.64 -21.81 12.36
C SER A 32 -5.25 -21.16 12.24
N CYS A 33 -5.16 -19.86 11.93
CA CYS A 33 -3.90 -19.14 11.90
C CYS A 33 -3.29 -18.97 13.30
N ARG A 34 -4.12 -18.71 14.32
CA ARG A 34 -3.65 -18.62 15.72
C ARG A 34 -3.09 -19.93 16.23
N GLU A 35 -3.77 -21.05 15.94
CA GLU A 35 -3.30 -22.40 16.28
C GLU A 35 -1.94 -22.73 15.63
N MET A 36 -1.62 -22.07 14.51
CA MET A 36 -0.37 -22.23 13.77
C MET A 36 0.69 -21.17 14.11
N ASN A 37 0.49 -20.38 15.17
CA ASN A 37 1.38 -19.28 15.59
C ASN A 37 1.62 -18.20 14.54
N ILE A 38 0.68 -17.99 13.61
CA ILE A 38 0.71 -16.86 12.66
C ILE A 38 0.25 -15.60 13.41
N ASN A 39 0.96 -14.48 13.23
CA ASN A 39 0.60 -13.23 13.89
C ASN A 39 -0.69 -12.65 13.27
N VAL A 40 -1.77 -12.57 14.04
CA VAL A 40 -3.07 -12.10 13.55
C VAL A 40 -3.35 -10.70 14.04
N ILE A 41 -3.66 -9.79 13.11
CA ILE A 41 -4.17 -8.45 13.41
C ILE A 41 -5.55 -8.24 12.78
N VAL A 42 -6.45 -7.61 13.53
CA VAL A 42 -7.75 -7.18 13.06
C VAL A 42 -7.77 -5.66 12.97
N LEU A 43 -8.17 -5.15 11.81
CA LEU A 43 -8.22 -3.72 11.50
C LEU A 43 -9.64 -3.30 11.10
N PRO A 44 -10.04 -2.03 11.30
CA PRO A 44 -11.45 -1.65 11.23
C PRO A 44 -12.02 -1.65 9.80
N SER A 45 -11.20 -1.38 8.78
CA SER A 45 -11.61 -1.32 7.38
C SER A 45 -10.75 -2.19 6.46
N GLY A 46 -11.28 -2.60 5.30
CA GLY A 46 -10.49 -3.28 4.27
C GLY A 46 -9.30 -2.45 3.79
N ARG A 47 -9.49 -1.12 3.69
CA ARG A 47 -8.42 -0.17 3.36
C ARG A 47 -7.27 -0.23 4.35
N ASP A 48 -7.57 -0.32 5.64
CA ASP A 48 -6.56 -0.44 6.69
C ASP A 48 -5.79 -1.76 6.60
N VAL A 49 -6.50 -2.85 6.31
CA VAL A 49 -5.90 -4.18 6.09
C VAL A 49 -4.90 -4.14 4.94
N VAL A 50 -5.27 -3.54 3.80
CA VAL A 50 -4.38 -3.42 2.63
C VAL A 50 -3.13 -2.61 2.99
N LEU A 51 -3.28 -1.44 3.61
CA LEU A 51 -2.15 -0.58 4.00
C LEU A 51 -1.15 -1.28 4.93
N SER A 52 -1.66 -1.90 6.00
CA SER A 52 -0.84 -2.65 6.97
C SER A 52 -0.14 -3.85 6.31
N SER A 53 -0.82 -4.52 5.37
CA SER A 53 -0.27 -5.69 4.69
C SER A 53 0.82 -5.32 3.70
N VAL A 54 0.70 -4.19 3.00
CA VAL A 54 1.75 -3.67 2.11
C VAL A 54 2.99 -3.32 2.93
N ALA A 55 2.82 -2.62 4.06
CA ALA A 55 3.92 -2.30 4.97
C ALA A 55 4.64 -3.56 5.47
N THR A 56 3.89 -4.57 5.92
CA THR A 56 4.45 -5.85 6.37
C THR A 56 5.19 -6.57 5.23
N SER A 57 4.62 -6.57 4.02
CA SER A 57 5.27 -7.18 2.86
C SER A 57 6.53 -6.43 2.42
N SER A 58 6.60 -5.11 2.64
CA SER A 58 7.79 -4.30 2.34
C SER A 58 8.98 -4.70 3.21
N THR A 59 8.73 -5.31 4.38
CA THR A 59 9.78 -5.84 5.27
C THR A 59 10.27 -7.24 4.89
N PHE A 60 10.03 -7.69 3.64
CA PHE A 60 10.36 -9.05 3.16
C PHE A 60 9.58 -10.20 3.83
N LEU A 61 8.52 -9.87 4.60
CA LEU A 61 7.66 -10.89 5.17
C LEU A 61 6.53 -11.29 4.22
N ARG A 62 5.95 -12.47 4.47
CA ARG A 62 4.73 -12.91 3.77
C ARG A 62 3.49 -12.54 4.57
N THR A 63 2.55 -11.87 3.92
CA THR A 63 1.31 -11.39 4.53
C THR A 63 0.09 -11.87 3.76
N LEU A 64 -0.88 -12.40 4.52
CA LEU A 64 -2.22 -12.70 4.05
C LEU A 64 -3.17 -11.58 4.51
N ALA A 65 -3.81 -10.90 3.57
CA ALA A 65 -4.86 -9.94 3.83
C ALA A 65 -6.22 -10.57 3.55
N VAL A 66 -7.17 -10.50 4.49
CA VAL A 66 -8.53 -11.03 4.30
C VAL A 66 -9.53 -9.88 4.46
N ILE A 67 -10.24 -9.57 3.38
CA ILE A 67 -11.19 -8.45 3.29
C ILE A 67 -12.50 -8.89 2.61
N SER A 68 -13.57 -8.13 2.82
CA SER A 68 -14.82 -8.31 2.07
C SER A 68 -14.73 -7.64 0.68
N HIS A 69 -15.74 -7.87 -0.15
CA HIS A 69 -15.89 -7.14 -1.41
C HIS A 69 -15.94 -5.62 -1.20
N GLU A 70 -16.74 -5.14 -0.24
CA GLU A 70 -16.82 -3.72 0.10
C GLU A 70 -15.47 -3.20 0.59
N GLY A 71 -14.76 -3.98 1.41
CA GLY A 71 -13.40 -3.68 1.83
C GLY A 71 -12.44 -3.51 0.65
N PHE A 72 -12.56 -4.35 -0.39
CA PHE A 72 -11.76 -4.23 -1.63
C PHE A 72 -12.10 -2.94 -2.39
N ALA A 73 -13.40 -2.63 -2.56
CA ALA A 73 -13.85 -1.42 -3.23
C ALA A 73 -13.42 -0.13 -2.50
N GLU A 74 -13.48 -0.11 -1.17
CA GLU A 74 -12.99 1.00 -0.34
C GLU A 74 -11.47 1.19 -0.41
N SER A 75 -10.74 0.16 -0.83
CA SER A 75 -9.28 0.17 -0.91
C SER A 75 -8.76 0.60 -2.27
N LEU A 76 -9.61 0.95 -3.24
CA LEU A 76 -9.18 1.26 -4.62
C LEU A 76 -8.15 2.40 -4.68
N ASP A 77 -8.26 3.43 -3.83
CA ASP A 77 -7.31 4.55 -3.75
C ASP A 77 -5.90 4.12 -3.32
N VAL A 78 -5.81 3.02 -2.59
CA VAL A 78 -4.55 2.40 -2.13
C VAL A 78 -4.10 1.36 -3.14
N LEU A 79 -4.98 0.47 -3.60
CA LEU A 79 -4.67 -0.64 -4.50
C LEU A 79 -4.10 -0.14 -5.84
N GLU A 80 -4.59 1.00 -6.34
CA GLU A 80 -4.07 1.66 -7.54
C GLU A 80 -2.60 2.07 -7.41
N LYS A 81 -2.17 2.43 -6.21
CA LYS A 81 -0.78 2.78 -5.91
C LYS A 81 0.05 1.56 -5.59
N VAL A 82 -0.54 0.60 -4.88
CA VAL A 82 0.08 -0.70 -4.56
C VAL A 82 0.40 -1.50 -5.83
N SER A 83 -0.43 -1.42 -6.88
CA SER A 83 -0.13 -2.04 -8.17
C SER A 83 1.05 -1.41 -8.92
N ARG A 84 1.47 -0.20 -8.51
CA ARG A 84 2.68 0.48 -9.00
C ARG A 84 3.87 0.19 -8.10
N VAL A 85 3.75 0.30 -6.77
CA VAL A 85 4.87 0.11 -5.84
C VAL A 85 5.20 -1.36 -5.59
N GLY A 86 4.24 -2.26 -5.79
CA GLY A 86 4.38 -3.70 -5.58
C GLY A 86 4.54 -4.09 -4.11
N CYS A 87 5.10 -5.28 -3.89
CA CYS A 87 5.54 -5.78 -2.59
C CYS A 87 7.01 -6.21 -2.66
N ARG A 88 7.63 -6.59 -1.54
CA ARG A 88 9.01 -7.13 -1.51
C ARG A 88 9.05 -8.58 -1.07
N GLY A 89 8.40 -8.89 0.05
CA GLY A 89 7.99 -10.25 0.35
C GLY A 89 6.74 -10.60 -0.48
N ALA A 90 5.90 -11.47 0.07
CA ALA A 90 4.66 -11.85 -0.59
C ALA A 90 3.45 -11.13 0.03
N LEU A 91 2.51 -10.69 -0.81
CA LEU A 91 1.23 -10.16 -0.40
C LEU A 91 0.11 -10.86 -1.16
N VAL A 92 -0.69 -11.64 -0.44
CA VAL A 92 -1.90 -12.26 -0.98
C VAL A 92 -3.13 -11.62 -0.34
N ILE A 93 -4.01 -11.06 -1.17
CA ILE A 93 -5.26 -10.41 -0.76
C ILE A 93 -6.43 -11.35 -1.08
N THR A 94 -6.95 -12.00 -0.06
CA THR A 94 -8.15 -12.81 -0.14
C THR A 94 -9.39 -11.93 -0.02
N VAL A 95 -10.17 -11.88 -1.09
CA VAL A 95 -11.49 -11.21 -1.07
C VAL A 95 -12.55 -12.28 -0.85
N VAL A 96 -13.24 -12.20 0.28
CA VAL A 96 -14.38 -13.08 0.59
C VAL A 96 -15.60 -12.52 -0.14
N ASP A 97 -16.11 -13.28 -1.10
CA ASP A 97 -17.20 -12.86 -1.98
C ASP A 97 -18.50 -13.63 -1.67
N GLU A 98 -19.56 -12.88 -1.39
CA GLU A 98 -20.92 -13.36 -1.13
C GLU A 98 -21.87 -13.11 -2.33
N PHE A 99 -21.34 -13.04 -3.55
CA PHE A 99 -22.05 -12.93 -4.85
C PHE A 99 -22.78 -11.61 -5.12
N ARG A 100 -22.40 -10.51 -4.46
CA ARG A 100 -23.13 -9.24 -4.58
C ARG A 100 -22.55 -8.27 -5.61
N GLN A 101 -21.26 -8.33 -5.87
CA GLN A 101 -20.54 -7.43 -6.77
C GLN A 101 -19.29 -8.15 -7.35
N ASP A 102 -18.78 -7.68 -8.49
CA ASP A 102 -17.72 -8.36 -9.25
C ASP A 102 -16.39 -7.58 -9.21
N ILE A 103 -15.42 -8.10 -8.45
CA ILE A 103 -14.08 -7.48 -8.34
C ILE A 103 -13.21 -7.67 -9.58
N ARG A 104 -13.54 -8.62 -10.49
CA ARG A 104 -12.65 -9.01 -11.59
C ARG A 104 -12.34 -7.82 -12.48
N VAL A 105 -13.36 -7.02 -12.81
CA VAL A 105 -13.23 -5.81 -13.63
C VAL A 105 -12.33 -4.78 -12.94
N LEU A 106 -12.59 -4.50 -11.65
CA LEU A 106 -11.83 -3.52 -10.87
C LEU A 106 -10.36 -3.93 -10.73
N ALA A 107 -10.10 -5.16 -10.30
CA ALA A 107 -8.75 -5.66 -10.08
C ALA A 107 -7.95 -5.74 -11.39
N SER A 108 -8.60 -6.11 -12.49
CA SER A 108 -7.98 -6.12 -13.83
C SER A 108 -7.65 -4.72 -14.34
N ALA A 109 -8.52 -3.74 -14.08
CA ALA A 109 -8.25 -2.34 -14.40
C ALA A 109 -7.02 -1.81 -13.65
N LEU A 110 -6.81 -2.27 -12.42
CA LEU A 110 -5.60 -1.99 -11.63
C LEU A 110 -4.38 -2.81 -12.06
N LYS A 111 -4.53 -3.75 -13.00
CA LYS A 111 -3.51 -4.70 -13.44
C LYS A 111 -2.95 -5.57 -12.31
N LEU A 112 -3.77 -5.89 -11.31
CA LEU A 112 -3.40 -6.80 -10.24
C LEU A 112 -3.63 -8.25 -10.68
N PRO A 113 -2.68 -9.17 -10.44
CA PRO A 113 -2.92 -10.59 -10.57
C PRO A 113 -4.13 -11.03 -9.72
N VAL A 114 -5.07 -11.75 -10.33
CA VAL A 114 -6.31 -12.22 -9.71
C VAL A 114 -6.51 -13.68 -10.07
N LEU A 115 -6.71 -14.50 -9.05
CA LEU A 115 -7.08 -15.90 -9.18
C LEU A 115 -8.42 -16.19 -8.51
N GLU A 116 -9.16 -17.12 -9.11
CA GLU A 116 -10.40 -17.65 -8.60
C GLU A 116 -10.25 -19.12 -8.21
N LEU A 117 -10.98 -19.49 -7.17
CA LEU A 117 -11.04 -20.87 -6.68
C LEU A 117 -12.24 -21.56 -7.29
N SER A 118 -12.03 -22.74 -7.88
CA SER A 118 -13.09 -23.59 -8.43
C SER A 118 -13.50 -24.73 -7.52
N THR A 119 -12.62 -25.10 -6.59
CA THR A 119 -12.90 -26.13 -5.60
C THR A 119 -11.98 -26.00 -4.39
N ALA A 120 -12.47 -26.45 -3.24
CA ALA A 120 -11.72 -26.44 -2.00
C ALA A 120 -10.42 -27.27 -2.07
N SER A 121 -10.36 -28.29 -2.93
CA SER A 121 -9.14 -29.10 -3.11
C SER A 121 -7.99 -28.33 -3.76
N TYR A 122 -8.26 -27.19 -4.39
CA TYR A 122 -7.24 -26.34 -5.01
C TYR A 122 -6.74 -25.22 -4.13
N ILE A 123 -7.36 -25.01 -2.97
CA ILE A 123 -6.91 -24.02 -1.99
C ILE A 123 -5.42 -24.18 -1.66
N PRO A 124 -4.92 -25.38 -1.29
CA PRO A 124 -3.49 -25.53 -0.97
C PRO A 124 -2.57 -25.13 -2.13
N LEU A 125 -2.90 -25.57 -3.33
CA LEU A 125 -2.09 -25.34 -4.53
C LEU A 125 -2.11 -23.86 -4.94
N ILE A 126 -3.27 -23.22 -4.96
CA ILE A 126 -3.41 -21.82 -5.35
C ILE A 126 -2.69 -20.92 -4.37
N TYR A 127 -2.92 -21.06 -3.05
CA TYR A 127 -2.27 -20.19 -2.08
C TYR A 127 -0.75 -20.38 -2.06
N SER A 128 -0.27 -21.63 -2.08
CA SER A 128 1.17 -21.91 -2.12
C SER A 128 1.82 -21.21 -3.32
N ASN A 129 1.26 -21.38 -4.53
CA ASN A 129 1.74 -20.71 -5.73
C ASN A 129 1.61 -19.19 -5.67
N CYS A 130 0.49 -18.64 -5.17
CA CYS A 130 0.29 -17.20 -5.07
C CYS A 130 1.36 -16.54 -4.20
N PHE A 131 1.76 -17.15 -3.08
CA PHE A 131 2.82 -16.60 -2.25
C PHE A 131 4.19 -16.63 -2.94
N GLU A 132 4.52 -17.73 -3.63
CA GLU A 132 5.77 -17.81 -4.40
C GLU A 132 5.78 -16.82 -5.59
N TRP A 133 4.69 -16.76 -6.35
CA TRP A 133 4.57 -15.86 -7.50
C TRP A 133 4.49 -14.40 -7.12
N SER A 134 3.84 -14.07 -6.00
CA SER A 134 3.79 -12.70 -5.46
C SER A 134 5.19 -12.22 -5.10
N GLU A 135 6.00 -13.07 -4.45
CA GLU A 135 7.38 -12.76 -4.09
C GLU A 135 8.27 -12.66 -5.34
N ALA A 136 8.16 -13.61 -6.27
CA ALA A 136 8.97 -13.64 -7.50
C ALA A 136 8.63 -12.48 -8.46
N ALA A 137 7.35 -12.13 -8.60
CA ALA A 137 6.92 -11.00 -9.42
C ALA A 137 6.99 -9.67 -8.67
N GLU A 138 7.20 -9.68 -7.35
CA GLU A 138 7.11 -8.50 -6.46
C GLU A 138 5.77 -7.73 -6.60
N LEU A 139 4.68 -8.47 -6.84
CA LEU A 139 3.32 -7.93 -7.01
C LEU A 139 2.33 -8.55 -6.02
N PRO A 140 1.31 -7.81 -5.57
CA PRO A 140 0.22 -8.40 -4.80
C PRO A 140 -0.60 -9.36 -5.68
N TYR A 141 -0.99 -10.50 -5.11
CA TYR A 141 -1.91 -11.42 -5.76
C TYR A 141 -3.26 -11.38 -5.05
N VAL A 142 -4.34 -11.23 -5.81
CA VAL A 142 -5.71 -11.26 -5.30
C VAL A 142 -6.26 -12.67 -5.48
N VAL A 143 -6.82 -13.25 -4.42
CA VAL A 143 -7.54 -14.53 -4.48
C VAL A 143 -9.00 -14.27 -4.14
N ARG A 144 -9.88 -14.43 -5.12
CA ARG A 144 -11.32 -14.30 -4.91
C ARG A 144 -11.86 -15.62 -4.36
N LEU A 145 -12.35 -15.59 -3.13
CA LEU A 145 -12.87 -16.75 -2.41
C LEU A 145 -14.39 -16.75 -2.44
N LEU A 146 -14.98 -17.66 -3.21
CA LEU A 146 -16.44 -17.84 -3.29
C LEU A 146 -16.94 -18.61 -2.06
N CYS A 147 -17.90 -18.04 -1.33
CA CYS A 147 -18.41 -18.54 -0.04
C CYS A 147 -18.83 -20.04 0.00
N PRO A 148 -19.51 -20.62 -1.03
CA PRO A 148 -19.96 -22.02 -1.00
C PRO A 148 -18.81 -23.04 -0.99
N LEU A 149 -17.63 -22.66 -1.50
CA LEU A 149 -16.50 -23.58 -1.61
C LEU A 149 -15.87 -23.89 -0.25
N VAL A 150 -15.99 -22.99 0.72
CA VAL A 150 -15.28 -23.08 2.00
C VAL A 150 -15.89 -24.11 2.96
N TRP A 151 -17.12 -24.55 2.72
CA TRP A 151 -17.81 -25.55 3.53
C TRP A 151 -17.47 -27.00 3.18
N SER A 152 -16.68 -27.21 2.11
CA SER A 152 -16.25 -28.53 1.70
C SER A 152 -15.12 -29.04 2.62
N LYS A 153 -15.29 -30.23 3.19
CA LYS A 153 -14.22 -30.91 3.93
C LYS A 153 -13.16 -31.39 2.95
N VAL A 154 -11.94 -30.89 3.12
CA VAL A 154 -10.77 -31.32 2.36
C VAL A 154 -9.68 -31.72 3.34
N GLU A 155 -9.17 -32.93 3.18
CA GLU A 155 -7.98 -33.38 3.88
C GLU A 155 -6.75 -32.77 3.20
N TYR A 156 -5.92 -32.11 3.99
CA TYR A 156 -4.62 -31.59 3.56
C TYR A 156 -3.55 -32.23 4.42
N ARG A 157 -2.69 -33.02 3.79
CA ARG A 157 -1.47 -33.53 4.40
C ARG A 157 -0.37 -32.57 3.98
N GLY A 158 0.13 -31.79 4.94
CA GLY A 158 1.19 -30.82 4.69
C GLY A 158 2.42 -31.49 4.10
N GLU A 159 3.12 -30.76 3.22
CA GLU A 159 4.30 -31.29 2.52
C GLU A 159 5.54 -31.37 3.43
N GLY A 160 5.46 -30.87 4.67
CA GLY A 160 6.56 -30.92 5.64
C GLY A 160 7.77 -30.07 5.22
N ILE A 161 7.58 -29.11 4.32
CA ILE A 161 8.64 -28.26 3.80
C ILE A 161 9.14 -27.33 4.91
N GLU A 162 10.37 -27.55 5.36
CA GLU A 162 11.08 -26.64 6.25
C GLU A 162 11.46 -25.38 5.48
N ARG A 163 10.85 -24.24 5.84
CA ARG A 163 11.14 -22.95 5.23
C ARG A 163 12.18 -22.20 6.03
N LEU A 164 13.10 -21.54 5.33
CA LEU A 164 14.08 -20.67 5.97
C LEU A 164 13.38 -19.59 6.83
N PRO A 165 13.88 -19.33 8.05
CA PRO A 165 13.33 -18.30 8.90
C PRO A 165 13.49 -16.94 8.23
N ARG A 166 12.41 -16.17 8.19
CA ARG A 166 12.37 -14.81 7.64
C ARG A 166 12.44 -13.79 8.78
N THR A 167 13.40 -12.87 8.71
CA THR A 167 13.49 -11.72 9.60
C THR A 167 13.04 -10.45 8.86
N PRO A 168 12.32 -9.54 9.52
CA PRO A 168 11.83 -8.32 8.88
C PRO A 168 13.01 -7.40 8.54
N VAL A 169 13.09 -6.96 7.28
CA VAL A 169 14.17 -6.07 6.80
C VAL A 169 13.62 -4.97 5.90
N PHE A 170 14.08 -3.73 6.04
CA PHE A 170 13.54 -2.59 5.29
C PHE A 170 14.57 -1.93 4.38
N ASN A 171 14.18 -1.71 3.13
CA ASN A 171 15.01 -1.01 2.15
C ASN A 171 14.16 0.01 1.37
N LYS A 172 14.42 1.29 1.66
CA LYS A 172 13.72 2.44 1.07
C LYS A 172 13.80 2.50 -0.46
N HIS A 173 14.96 2.15 -1.03
CA HIS A 173 15.26 2.27 -2.45
C HIS A 173 15.38 0.91 -3.16
N TRP A 174 14.74 -0.13 -2.61
CA TRP A 174 14.77 -1.51 -3.13
C TRP A 174 14.33 -1.56 -4.60
N HIS A 175 15.26 -1.85 -5.52
CA HIS A 175 15.13 -1.85 -6.99
C HIS A 175 14.73 -0.50 -7.63
N ARG A 176 14.01 0.35 -6.91
CA ARG A 176 13.48 1.63 -7.37
C ARG A 176 13.70 2.71 -6.33
N VAL A 177 14.14 3.85 -6.82
CA VAL A 177 14.32 5.04 -5.99
C VAL A 177 12.94 5.49 -5.46
N TYR A 178 12.81 5.63 -4.13
CA TYR A 178 11.56 5.93 -3.44
C TYR A 178 10.42 4.99 -3.78
N ARG A 179 10.71 3.69 -3.86
CA ARG A 179 9.72 2.65 -4.21
C ARG A 179 8.40 2.83 -3.47
N TRP A 180 8.42 3.19 -2.19
CA TRP A 180 7.24 3.24 -1.32
C TRP A 180 6.53 4.61 -1.26
N VAL A 181 6.89 5.54 -2.15
CA VAL A 181 6.27 6.87 -2.28
C VAL A 181 5.83 7.09 -3.74
N PRO A 182 4.65 6.59 -4.15
CA PRO A 182 4.18 6.61 -5.53
C PRO A 182 4.22 8.01 -6.20
N GLU A 183 3.98 9.08 -5.45
CA GLU A 183 3.94 10.46 -5.95
C GLU A 183 5.29 10.94 -6.49
N LEU A 184 6.38 10.33 -6.01
CA LEU A 184 7.72 10.63 -6.50
C LEU A 184 8.02 9.88 -7.80
N HIS A 185 7.24 8.84 -8.13
CA HIS A 185 7.47 8.04 -9.34
C HIS A 185 7.20 8.84 -10.60
N ASP A 186 6.06 9.53 -10.64
CA ASP A 186 5.67 10.38 -11.77
C ASP A 186 6.55 11.65 -11.87
N ARG A 187 7.04 12.16 -10.73
CA ARG A 187 7.88 13.36 -10.67
C ARG A 187 9.29 13.12 -11.19
N TYR A 188 9.88 11.96 -10.87
CA TYR A 188 11.27 11.66 -11.19
C TYR A 188 11.45 10.63 -12.30
N SER A 189 10.38 10.37 -13.08
CA SER A 189 10.40 9.37 -14.15
C SER A 189 10.95 8.02 -13.65
N VAL A 190 10.56 7.63 -12.44
CA VAL A 190 11.00 6.36 -11.84
C VAL A 190 10.66 5.25 -12.83
N ASN A 191 11.64 4.39 -13.10
CA ASN A 191 11.62 3.48 -14.24
C ASN A 191 10.38 2.56 -14.22
N LEU A 192 9.30 2.97 -14.88
CA LEU A 192 8.06 2.20 -14.99
C LEU A 192 8.29 0.86 -15.69
N GLN A 193 9.40 0.70 -16.43
CA GLN A 193 9.78 -0.57 -17.04
C GLN A 193 9.96 -1.68 -16.00
N GLU A 194 10.37 -1.38 -14.78
CA GLU A 194 10.46 -2.42 -13.75
C GLU A 194 9.09 -2.92 -13.31
N VAL A 195 8.08 -2.05 -13.22
CA VAL A 195 6.71 -2.46 -12.93
C VAL A 195 6.15 -3.31 -14.06
N ASP A 196 6.47 -2.98 -15.31
CA ASP A 196 6.05 -3.78 -16.45
C ASP A 196 6.78 -5.14 -16.50
N ARG A 197 8.07 -5.21 -16.13
CA ARG A 197 8.79 -6.49 -15.94
C ARG A 197 8.11 -7.37 -14.90
N CYS A 198 7.75 -6.80 -13.75
CA CYS A 198 6.99 -7.52 -12.71
C CYS A 198 5.67 -8.10 -13.26
N ARG A 199 4.95 -7.32 -14.07
CA ARG A 199 3.71 -7.76 -14.73
C ARG A 199 3.96 -8.84 -15.79
N ASP A 200 5.06 -8.76 -16.53
CA ASP A 200 5.44 -9.77 -17.52
C ASP A 200 5.81 -11.10 -16.85
N VAL A 201 6.46 -11.07 -15.67
CA VAL A 201 6.68 -12.28 -14.85
C VAL A 201 5.35 -12.89 -14.40
N ALA A 202 4.42 -12.09 -13.91
CA ALA A 202 3.08 -12.56 -13.56
C ALA A 202 2.33 -13.14 -14.78
N ARG A 203 2.47 -12.52 -15.96
CA ARG A 203 1.91 -13.03 -17.22
C ARG A 203 2.53 -14.38 -17.58
N ALA A 204 3.85 -14.53 -17.47
CA ALA A 204 4.52 -15.78 -17.73
C ALA A 204 4.00 -16.91 -16.81
N PHE A 205 3.80 -16.65 -15.52
CA PHE A 205 3.21 -17.65 -14.61
C PHE A 205 1.79 -18.06 -15.00
N ALA A 206 0.98 -17.12 -15.48
CA ALA A 206 -0.34 -17.45 -16.01
C ALA A 206 -0.26 -18.28 -17.28
N GLU A 207 0.59 -17.90 -18.25
CA GLU A 207 0.75 -18.62 -19.53
C GLU A 207 1.29 -20.05 -19.37
N LEU A 208 2.02 -20.34 -18.28
CA LEU A 208 2.37 -21.72 -17.94
C LEU A 208 1.14 -22.60 -17.64
N GLY A 209 0.02 -21.99 -17.24
CA GLY A 209 -1.24 -22.71 -17.03
C GLY A 209 -1.19 -23.79 -15.97
N THR A 210 -0.25 -23.73 -15.03
CA THR A 210 0.01 -24.82 -14.07
C THR A 210 -1.19 -25.13 -13.17
N LEU A 211 -2.12 -24.18 -13.04
CA LEU A 211 -3.37 -24.32 -12.31
C LEU A 211 -4.59 -24.62 -13.20
N CYS A 212 -4.46 -24.52 -14.53
CA CYS A 212 -5.55 -24.88 -15.45
C CYS A 212 -5.78 -26.40 -15.40
N ARG A 213 -7.05 -26.82 -15.46
CA ARG A 213 -7.41 -28.25 -15.39
C ARG A 213 -8.44 -28.60 -16.43
N GLU A 214 -8.26 -29.77 -17.02
CA GLU A 214 -9.12 -30.32 -18.05
C GLU A 214 -9.65 -31.69 -17.64
N TRP A 215 -10.91 -31.95 -17.96
CA TRP A 215 -11.59 -33.21 -17.67
C TRP A 215 -12.80 -33.40 -18.59
N GLY A 216 -13.19 -34.65 -18.81
CA GLY A 216 -14.27 -35.01 -19.73
C GLY A 216 -13.76 -35.34 -21.14
N SER A 217 -14.70 -35.47 -22.07
CA SER A 217 -14.41 -35.85 -23.46
C SER A 217 -15.51 -35.33 -24.39
N GLY A 218 -15.13 -34.74 -25.52
CA GLY A 218 -16.06 -34.30 -26.57
C GLY A 218 -15.58 -33.06 -27.31
N ASP A 219 -16.25 -32.72 -28.42
CA ASP A 219 -15.86 -31.62 -29.32
C ASP A 219 -16.35 -30.24 -28.83
N THR A 220 -17.10 -30.19 -27.73
CA THR A 220 -17.58 -28.95 -27.08
C THR A 220 -16.83 -28.75 -25.77
N CYS A 221 -16.14 -27.62 -25.64
CA CYS A 221 -15.43 -27.24 -24.41
C CYS A 221 -16.26 -26.25 -23.60
N VAL A 222 -16.47 -26.54 -22.32
CA VAL A 222 -17.07 -25.64 -21.33
C VAL A 222 -15.96 -24.99 -20.52
N ILE A 223 -15.78 -23.70 -20.69
CA ILE A 223 -14.76 -22.90 -20.03
C ILE A 223 -15.40 -22.20 -18.84
N SER A 224 -14.76 -22.26 -17.68
CA SER A 224 -15.19 -21.49 -16.53
C SER A 224 -14.03 -21.08 -15.65
N SER A 225 -14.26 -20.07 -14.83
CA SER A 225 -13.39 -19.70 -13.72
C SER A 225 -14.18 -19.92 -12.45
N GLY A 226 -13.74 -20.86 -11.62
CA GLY A 226 -14.37 -21.07 -10.32
C GLY A 226 -15.58 -22.04 -10.30
N PHE A 227 -15.95 -22.66 -11.42
CA PHE A 227 -17.24 -23.35 -11.57
C PHE A 227 -17.19 -24.76 -12.18
N ALA A 228 -16.10 -25.14 -12.85
CA ALA A 228 -16.02 -26.35 -13.68
C ALA A 228 -16.40 -27.65 -12.95
N ARG A 229 -16.14 -27.73 -11.63
CA ARG A 229 -16.41 -28.94 -10.83
C ARG A 229 -17.89 -29.30 -10.75
N PHE A 230 -18.78 -28.31 -10.70
CA PHE A 230 -20.23 -28.54 -10.52
C PHE A 230 -20.91 -29.08 -11.77
N CYS A 231 -20.18 -29.14 -12.88
CA CYS A 231 -20.70 -29.58 -14.17
C CYS A 231 -20.12 -30.91 -14.64
N ILE A 232 -19.19 -31.53 -13.88
CA ILE A 232 -18.53 -32.80 -14.25
C ILE A 232 -19.55 -33.93 -14.53
N GLU A 233 -20.73 -33.88 -13.93
CA GLU A 233 -21.80 -34.87 -14.15
C GLU A 233 -22.49 -34.73 -15.52
N LEU A 234 -22.28 -33.62 -16.24
CA LEU A 234 -22.78 -33.42 -17.60
C LEU A 234 -21.82 -34.09 -18.59
N GLY A 235 -22.16 -35.31 -19.03
CA GLY A 235 -21.39 -36.05 -20.03
C GLY A 235 -21.47 -35.46 -21.44
N GLY A 236 -20.47 -35.76 -22.28
CA GLY A 236 -20.43 -35.37 -23.70
C GLY A 236 -19.80 -34.00 -23.99
N VAL A 237 -19.20 -33.36 -22.98
CA VAL A 237 -18.44 -32.12 -23.12
C VAL A 237 -17.09 -32.24 -22.40
N CYS A 238 -16.10 -31.48 -22.85
CA CYS A 238 -14.87 -31.27 -22.10
C CYS A 238 -15.04 -30.02 -21.21
N PHE A 239 -14.55 -30.03 -19.96
CA PHE A 239 -14.48 -28.81 -19.15
C PHE A 239 -13.05 -28.35 -18.97
N LEU A 240 -12.85 -27.06 -19.14
CA LEU A 240 -11.59 -26.37 -18.91
C LEU A 240 -11.77 -25.34 -17.79
N ASP A 241 -11.17 -25.63 -16.65
CA ASP A 241 -11.12 -24.72 -15.51
C ASP A 241 -9.92 -23.79 -15.65
N VAL A 242 -10.19 -22.49 -15.70
CA VAL A 242 -9.18 -21.44 -15.86
C VAL A 242 -9.24 -20.54 -14.63
N PRO A 243 -8.40 -20.79 -13.61
CA PRO A 243 -8.43 -20.00 -12.37
C PRO A 243 -7.82 -18.61 -12.53
N TYR A 244 -7.15 -18.31 -13.64
CA TYR A 244 -6.47 -17.05 -13.89
C TYR A 244 -7.43 -16.02 -14.50
N VAL A 245 -7.89 -15.07 -13.68
CA VAL A 245 -8.72 -13.95 -14.13
C VAL A 245 -7.83 -12.89 -14.80
N TYR A 246 -6.77 -12.49 -14.09
CA TYR A 246 -5.75 -11.58 -14.59
C TYR A 246 -4.38 -12.00 -14.06
N PRO A 247 -3.31 -12.00 -14.86
CA PRO A 247 -3.34 -11.97 -16.31
C PRO A 247 -4.04 -13.23 -16.85
N PHE A 248 -4.87 -13.05 -17.87
CA PHE A 248 -5.55 -14.16 -18.55
C PHE A 248 -4.56 -14.87 -19.49
N PRO A 249 -4.45 -16.21 -19.47
CA PRO A 249 -3.45 -16.97 -20.24
C PRO A 249 -3.89 -17.13 -21.70
N ARG A 250 -3.62 -16.11 -22.50
CA ARG A 250 -4.14 -15.97 -23.87
C ARG A 250 -3.48 -16.96 -24.81
N GLU A 251 -2.17 -17.16 -24.71
CA GLU A 251 -1.42 -18.00 -25.66
C GLU A 251 -1.70 -19.48 -25.43
N LEU A 252 -1.72 -19.89 -24.16
CA LEU A 252 -2.08 -21.24 -23.76
C LEU A 252 -3.51 -21.59 -24.23
N LEU A 253 -4.49 -20.77 -23.85
CA LEU A 253 -5.89 -21.05 -24.16
C LEU A 253 -6.17 -20.98 -25.65
N ARG A 254 -5.51 -20.08 -26.40
CA ARG A 254 -5.65 -20.06 -27.85
C ARG A 254 -5.25 -21.40 -28.46
N LYS A 255 -4.14 -22.01 -28.03
CA LYS A 255 -3.69 -23.33 -28.52
C LYS A 255 -4.68 -24.43 -28.16
N GLN A 256 -5.15 -24.48 -26.91
CA GLN A 256 -6.11 -25.49 -26.45
C GLN A 256 -7.47 -25.35 -27.14
N LEU A 257 -7.96 -24.13 -27.32
CA LEU A 257 -9.27 -23.88 -27.93
C LEU A 257 -9.33 -24.20 -29.43
N HIS A 258 -8.19 -24.34 -30.11
CA HIS A 258 -8.15 -24.82 -31.50
C HIS A 258 -8.59 -26.30 -31.63
N GLU A 259 -8.57 -27.07 -30.55
CA GLU A 259 -8.91 -28.50 -30.56
C GLU A 259 -10.44 -28.75 -30.52
N TYR A 260 -11.24 -27.73 -30.16
CA TYR A 260 -12.68 -27.87 -30.00
C TYR A 260 -13.47 -27.14 -31.07
N ARG A 261 -14.60 -27.73 -31.48
CA ARG A 261 -15.51 -27.17 -32.48
C ARG A 261 -16.43 -26.08 -31.90
N ARG A 262 -16.72 -26.16 -30.60
CA ARG A 262 -17.63 -25.24 -29.90
C ARG A 262 -17.10 -24.92 -28.51
N ALA A 263 -17.24 -23.67 -28.08
CA ALA A 263 -16.92 -23.24 -26.72
C ALA A 263 -18.16 -22.70 -26.00
N ILE A 264 -18.37 -23.10 -24.75
CA ILE A 264 -19.39 -22.55 -23.86
C ILE A 264 -18.66 -21.92 -22.69
N VAL A 265 -18.83 -20.62 -22.46
CA VAL A 265 -18.26 -19.95 -21.30
C VAL A 265 -19.33 -19.84 -20.22
N VAL A 266 -19.03 -20.35 -19.03
CA VAL A 266 -19.91 -20.25 -17.87
C VAL A 266 -19.22 -19.46 -16.77
N GLU A 267 -19.90 -18.43 -16.28
CA GLU A 267 -19.42 -17.59 -15.20
C GLU A 267 -20.51 -17.24 -14.19
N ILE A 268 -20.10 -17.05 -12.94
CA ILE A 268 -20.97 -16.63 -11.85
C ILE A 268 -20.68 -15.17 -11.54
N GLY A 269 -21.74 -14.35 -11.53
CA GLY A 269 -21.67 -12.93 -11.22
C GLY A 269 -22.56 -12.10 -12.11
N VAL A 270 -22.26 -10.81 -12.17
CA VAL A 270 -23.09 -9.80 -12.85
C VAL A 270 -22.54 -9.36 -14.21
N ALA A 271 -21.31 -9.75 -14.57
CA ALA A 271 -20.63 -9.31 -15.79
C ALA A 271 -20.14 -10.49 -16.65
N SER A 272 -20.11 -10.28 -17.97
CA SER A 272 -19.61 -11.21 -19.00
C SER A 272 -18.08 -11.26 -19.09
N TYR A 273 -17.37 -11.10 -17.98
CA TYR A 273 -15.92 -10.83 -17.97
C TYR A 273 -15.11 -11.94 -18.64
N LEU A 274 -15.28 -13.19 -18.21
CA LEU A 274 -14.52 -14.32 -18.77
C LEU A 274 -14.92 -14.56 -20.22
N SER A 275 -16.21 -14.39 -20.52
CA SER A 275 -16.75 -14.52 -21.87
C SER A 275 -16.08 -13.57 -22.84
N ASP A 276 -15.92 -12.30 -22.46
CA ASP A 276 -15.34 -11.27 -23.32
C ASP A 276 -13.83 -11.52 -23.54
N LEU A 277 -13.12 -12.01 -22.54
CA LEU A 277 -11.73 -12.44 -22.67
C LEU A 277 -11.57 -13.62 -23.63
N VAL A 278 -12.39 -14.66 -23.49
CA VAL A 278 -12.37 -15.83 -24.37
C VAL A 278 -12.71 -15.43 -25.81
N LYS A 279 -13.76 -14.62 -26.02
CA LYS A 279 -14.11 -14.09 -27.35
C LYS A 279 -12.94 -13.33 -28.00
N SER A 280 -12.14 -12.61 -27.20
CA SER A 280 -10.98 -11.85 -27.72
C SER A 280 -9.82 -12.71 -28.22
N ILE A 281 -9.74 -14.00 -27.84
CA ILE A 281 -8.65 -14.90 -28.24
C ILE A 281 -9.05 -15.94 -29.28
N LEU A 282 -10.35 -16.10 -29.53
CA LEU A 282 -10.87 -17.20 -30.31
C LEU A 282 -10.53 -17.09 -31.81
N PRO A 283 -10.31 -18.25 -32.48
CA PRO A 283 -10.14 -18.30 -33.93
C PRO A 283 -11.47 -18.04 -34.66
N SER A 284 -11.39 -17.57 -35.91
CA SER A 284 -12.56 -17.47 -36.79
C SER A 284 -13.23 -18.84 -36.96
N GLY A 285 -14.52 -18.95 -36.60
CA GLY A 285 -15.33 -20.16 -36.82
C GLY A 285 -15.68 -21.00 -35.59
N VAL A 286 -15.26 -20.62 -34.37
CA VAL A 286 -15.71 -21.27 -33.13
C VAL A 286 -16.92 -20.51 -32.57
N ASP A 287 -18.05 -21.20 -32.42
CA ASP A 287 -19.25 -20.63 -31.79
C ASP A 287 -19.06 -20.55 -30.26
N VAL A 288 -19.30 -19.36 -29.70
CA VAL A 288 -19.26 -19.11 -28.24
C VAL A 288 -20.67 -18.93 -27.71
N VAL A 289 -21.02 -19.73 -26.71
CA VAL A 289 -22.22 -19.51 -25.91
C VAL A 289 -21.84 -19.02 -24.54
N THR A 290 -22.31 -17.84 -24.15
CA THR A 290 -22.09 -17.26 -22.82
C THR A 290 -23.25 -17.61 -21.90
N ILE A 291 -22.94 -18.11 -20.71
CA ILE A 291 -23.90 -18.38 -19.64
C ILE A 291 -23.46 -17.61 -18.40
N ILE A 292 -24.35 -16.74 -17.92
CA ILE A 292 -24.15 -15.98 -16.70
C ILE A 292 -25.19 -16.44 -15.68
N GLY A 293 -24.71 -17.01 -14.58
CA GLY A 293 -25.55 -17.42 -13.45
C GLY A 293 -25.48 -16.42 -12.29
N ASN A 294 -26.62 -16.21 -11.63
CA ASN A 294 -26.69 -15.43 -10.39
C ASN A 294 -26.07 -16.19 -9.22
N ASP A 295 -26.17 -17.52 -9.23
CA ASP A 295 -25.54 -18.44 -8.30
C ASP A 295 -25.15 -19.75 -9.01
N ILE A 296 -24.53 -20.67 -8.27
CA ILE A 296 -24.07 -21.97 -8.79
C ILE A 296 -25.23 -22.79 -9.37
N VAL A 297 -26.37 -22.83 -8.69
CA VAL A 297 -27.53 -23.67 -9.07
C VAL A 297 -28.17 -23.11 -10.34
N ASP A 298 -28.35 -21.80 -10.42
CA ASP A 298 -28.83 -21.08 -11.60
C ASP A 298 -27.89 -21.30 -12.81
N ALA A 299 -26.57 -21.20 -12.62
CA ALA A 299 -25.59 -21.46 -13.67
C ALA A 299 -25.67 -22.91 -14.20
N VAL A 300 -25.78 -23.91 -13.31
CA VAL A 300 -25.91 -25.34 -13.70
C VAL A 300 -27.21 -25.58 -14.46
N ASN A 301 -28.31 -24.98 -14.01
CA ASN A 301 -29.62 -25.11 -14.66
C ASN A 301 -29.62 -24.47 -16.05
N LYS A 302 -29.05 -23.26 -16.19
CA LYS A 302 -28.89 -22.58 -17.48
C LYS A 302 -27.99 -23.37 -18.42
N LEU A 303 -26.86 -23.91 -17.94
CA LEU A 303 -25.99 -24.79 -18.73
C LEU A 303 -26.73 -26.04 -19.21
N SER A 304 -27.47 -26.68 -18.32
CA SER A 304 -28.29 -27.86 -18.63
C SER A 304 -29.41 -27.56 -19.64
N ALA A 305 -29.91 -26.32 -19.67
CA ALA A 305 -30.91 -25.85 -20.62
C ALA A 305 -30.31 -25.44 -21.98
N VAL A 306 -29.14 -24.79 -21.99
CA VAL A 306 -28.39 -24.40 -23.20
C VAL A 306 -27.88 -25.61 -23.96
N LEU A 307 -27.48 -26.68 -23.26
CA LEU A 307 -27.18 -27.97 -23.89
C LEU A 307 -28.40 -28.57 -24.65
N ARG A 308 -29.62 -28.05 -24.43
CA ARG A 308 -30.85 -28.51 -25.09
C ARG A 308 -31.40 -27.58 -26.19
N CYS A 309 -31.02 -26.30 -26.25
CA CYS A 309 -31.57 -25.34 -27.23
C CYS A 309 -30.53 -24.28 -27.63
N THR A 310 -30.39 -24.01 -28.93
CA THR A 310 -29.43 -23.04 -29.51
C THR A 310 -30.17 -21.82 -30.07
N VAL A 311 -29.93 -20.59 -29.57
CA VAL A 311 -30.18 -19.33 -30.32
C VAL A 311 -29.19 -18.22 -29.92
N LYS A 312 -28.89 -17.37 -30.91
CA LYS A 312 -27.95 -16.22 -31.02
C LYS A 312 -28.26 -15.00 -30.13
N GLY A 313 -27.20 -14.20 -29.87
CA GLY A 313 -27.13 -13.08 -28.91
C GLY A 313 -27.13 -11.65 -29.47
N VAL A 314 -26.74 -10.65 -28.65
CA VAL A 314 -26.56 -9.20 -28.95
C VAL A 314 -25.51 -8.54 -28.01
N GLU A 315 -24.91 -7.43 -28.48
CA GLU A 315 -23.72 -6.64 -28.05
C GLU A 315 -23.87 -5.64 -26.88
N LEU A 316 -22.72 -5.09 -26.40
CA LEU A 316 -22.50 -4.11 -25.31
C LEU A 316 -21.71 -2.87 -25.79
N ILE A 317 -21.94 -1.70 -25.16
CA ILE A 317 -21.26 -0.40 -25.40
C ILE A 317 -20.46 0.04 -24.16
N ASN A 318 -19.28 0.63 -24.36
CA ASN A 318 -18.32 1.10 -23.34
C ASN A 318 -18.24 2.63 -23.23
N GLY A 319 -17.77 3.13 -22.08
CA GLY A 319 -17.07 4.42 -21.98
C GLY A 319 -16.87 4.94 -20.54
N LEU A 320 -15.62 5.18 -20.13
CA LEU A 320 -15.28 6.01 -18.95
C LEU A 320 -14.01 6.83 -19.23
N GLU A 321 -14.09 8.14 -18.94
CA GLU A 321 -13.03 9.14 -19.11
C GLU A 321 -12.10 9.25 -17.90
N ARG A 322 -10.88 9.74 -18.15
CA ARG A 322 -9.81 9.97 -17.17
C ARG A 322 -9.85 11.38 -16.59
N TYR A 323 -9.62 11.49 -15.29
CA TYR A 323 -9.32 12.75 -14.60
C TYR A 323 -7.80 13.05 -14.58
N SER A 324 -7.46 14.33 -14.73
CA SER A 324 -6.11 14.89 -14.64
C SER A 324 -5.81 15.43 -13.24
N GLU A 325 -4.63 15.11 -12.70
CA GLU A 325 -4.16 15.66 -11.41
C GLU A 325 -3.34 16.95 -11.57
N ALA A 326 -3.58 17.90 -10.66
CA ALA A 326 -2.87 19.17 -10.57
C ALA A 326 -1.54 19.03 -9.81
N ARG A 327 -0.47 19.61 -10.38
CA ARG A 327 0.83 19.76 -9.72
C ARG A 327 0.74 20.85 -8.64
N SER A 328 1.27 20.58 -7.44
CA SER A 328 1.40 21.59 -6.38
C SER A 328 2.82 22.14 -6.29
N THR A 329 2.94 23.46 -6.46
CA THR A 329 4.09 24.28 -6.08
C THR A 329 3.88 24.80 -4.65
N VAL A 330 4.97 25.00 -3.91
CA VAL A 330 4.93 25.61 -2.58
C VAL A 330 4.67 27.11 -2.75
N SER A 331 3.60 27.63 -2.15
CA SER A 331 3.30 29.06 -2.16
C SER A 331 4.32 29.84 -1.30
N GLU A 332 4.64 31.06 -1.72
CA GLU A 332 5.52 32.00 -1.00
C GLU A 332 5.05 32.25 0.45
N GLU A 333 3.75 32.06 0.72
CA GLU A 333 3.10 32.17 2.03
C GLU A 333 3.53 31.12 3.08
N CYS A 334 4.26 30.06 2.68
CA CYS A 334 4.76 29.04 3.61
C CYS A 334 6.11 29.39 4.26
N CYS A 335 6.69 30.57 3.98
CA CYS A 335 7.94 31.05 4.59
C CYS A 335 7.84 31.12 6.11
N GLY A 336 8.88 30.63 6.80
CA GLY A 336 8.98 30.70 8.27
C GLY A 336 7.88 29.95 9.04
N CYS A 337 7.21 28.99 8.40
CA CYS A 337 6.31 28.06 9.06
C CYS A 337 7.08 27.17 10.05
N GLY A 338 6.52 26.89 11.24
CA GLY A 338 7.13 25.98 12.22
C GLY A 338 7.39 24.57 11.67
N LEU A 339 6.67 24.16 10.63
CA LEU A 339 6.92 22.90 9.91
C LEU A 339 8.28 22.86 9.20
N VAL A 340 8.82 24.01 8.78
CA VAL A 340 10.16 24.11 8.19
C VAL A 340 11.21 23.82 9.26
N ALA A 341 11.04 24.39 10.46
CA ALA A 341 11.91 24.13 11.61
C ALA A 341 11.83 22.66 12.04
N LEU A 342 10.61 22.10 12.13
CA LEU A 342 10.41 20.68 12.48
C LEU A 342 11.02 19.73 11.44
N ALA A 343 10.85 19.99 10.15
CA ALA A 343 11.42 19.16 9.09
C ALA A 343 12.96 19.17 9.13
N TYR A 344 13.56 20.33 9.39
CA TYR A 344 15.01 20.45 9.56
C TYR A 344 15.51 19.84 10.88
N ALA A 345 14.74 19.91 11.97
CA ALA A 345 15.06 19.24 13.21
C ALA A 345 15.05 17.71 13.04
N LEU A 346 14.06 17.17 12.30
CA LEU A 346 14.04 15.75 11.91
C LEU A 346 15.28 15.37 11.09
N TYR A 347 15.65 16.18 10.11
CA TYR A 347 16.87 15.99 9.33
C TYR A 347 18.10 15.82 10.23
N ARG A 348 18.31 16.77 11.15
CA ARG A 348 19.45 16.74 12.07
C ARG A 348 19.47 15.51 12.96
N VAL A 349 18.32 15.13 13.53
CA VAL A 349 18.25 13.98 14.45
C VAL A 349 18.43 12.64 13.72
N LEU A 350 17.99 12.55 12.47
CA LEU A 350 18.05 11.30 11.70
C LEU A 350 19.36 11.11 10.94
N ARG A 351 20.01 12.19 10.48
CA ARG A 351 21.26 12.14 9.71
C ARG A 351 22.40 11.42 10.44
N ASP A 352 22.49 11.62 11.75
CA ASP A 352 23.60 11.11 12.56
C ASP A 352 23.34 9.70 13.15
N ARG A 353 22.26 9.03 12.73
CA ARG A 353 21.90 7.70 13.25
C ARG A 353 22.61 6.58 12.50
N GLY A 354 23.02 5.56 13.26
CA GLY A 354 23.59 4.33 12.72
C GLY A 354 22.58 3.20 12.50
N ASP A 355 21.32 3.37 12.92
CA ASP A 355 20.24 2.41 12.73
C ASP A 355 19.44 2.71 11.45
N VAL A 356 18.45 1.86 11.12
CA VAL A 356 17.61 1.99 9.92
C VAL A 356 16.19 2.37 10.35
N PRO A 357 15.92 3.67 10.58
CA PRO A 357 14.57 4.11 10.92
C PRO A 357 13.60 3.89 9.75
N VAL A 358 12.32 3.73 10.08
CA VAL A 358 11.22 3.70 9.10
C VAL A 358 10.31 4.90 9.35
N ILE A 359 10.37 5.88 8.46
CA ILE A 359 9.59 7.11 8.55
C ILE A 359 8.35 7.03 7.68
N VAL A 360 7.21 6.79 8.33
CA VAL A 360 5.90 6.69 7.69
C VAL A 360 5.19 8.02 7.85
N PHE A 361 4.69 8.61 6.76
CA PHE A 361 4.13 9.96 6.85
C PHE A 361 2.87 10.17 6.00
N ASP A 362 1.97 11.01 6.52
CA ASP A 362 0.79 11.46 5.81
C ASP A 362 1.08 12.63 4.87
N ARG A 363 0.18 12.84 3.90
CA ARG A 363 0.33 13.86 2.84
C ARG A 363 -0.03 15.28 3.27
N GLY A 364 0.09 15.58 4.55
CA GLY A 364 -0.11 16.91 5.10
C GLY A 364 0.98 17.90 4.68
N CYS A 365 0.96 19.10 5.25
CA CYS A 365 1.96 20.14 4.97
C CYS A 365 3.40 19.67 5.26
N LEU A 366 3.62 18.93 6.35
CA LEU A 366 4.92 18.36 6.66
C LEU A 366 5.32 17.28 5.64
N GLY A 367 4.42 16.36 5.31
CA GLY A 367 4.70 15.32 4.31
C GLY A 367 5.10 15.87 2.95
N ARG A 368 4.53 17.01 2.53
CA ARG A 368 4.95 17.71 1.31
C ARG A 368 6.39 18.25 1.37
N LEU A 369 6.86 18.67 2.55
CA LEU A 369 8.26 19.04 2.76
C LEU A 369 9.18 17.82 2.72
N LEU A 370 8.75 16.71 3.34
CA LEU A 370 9.48 15.43 3.33
C LEU A 370 9.55 14.76 1.94
N MET A 371 8.81 15.29 0.95
CA MET A 371 8.77 14.83 -0.44
C MET A 371 9.49 15.80 -1.42
N ARG A 372 10.28 16.75 -0.90
CA ARG A 372 10.92 17.82 -1.68
C ARG A 372 12.39 17.48 -1.95
N PHE A 373 12.62 16.61 -2.93
CA PHE A 373 13.94 16.07 -3.22
C PHE A 373 14.78 16.93 -4.20
N ARG A 374 16.11 16.90 -4.02
CA ARG A 374 17.11 17.67 -4.80
C ARG A 374 18.41 16.89 -5.14
N GLY A 375 18.41 15.56 -5.15
CA GLY A 375 19.64 14.75 -5.35
C GLY A 375 19.63 13.80 -6.55
N ASP A 376 20.76 13.10 -6.77
CA ASP A 376 20.91 11.99 -7.72
C ASP A 376 20.99 10.65 -6.95
N LEU A 377 19.84 10.12 -6.52
CA LEU A 377 19.78 8.82 -5.85
C LEU A 377 19.67 7.67 -6.86
N LYS A 378 20.30 6.53 -6.54
CA LYS A 378 20.28 5.32 -7.36
C LYS A 378 19.49 4.19 -6.67
N PRO A 379 18.91 3.26 -7.45
CA PRO A 379 18.37 2.02 -6.90
C PRO A 379 19.36 1.26 -6.02
N ASN A 380 18.83 0.48 -5.09
CA ASN A 380 19.61 -0.39 -4.24
C ASN A 380 19.08 -1.83 -4.28
N TYR A 381 20.01 -2.78 -4.24
CA TYR A 381 19.76 -4.21 -4.39
C TYR A 381 20.16 -5.01 -3.13
N SER A 382 20.41 -4.33 -2.01
CA SER A 382 20.74 -4.96 -0.73
C SER A 382 19.52 -5.68 -0.15
N ILE A 383 19.70 -6.96 0.14
CA ILE A 383 18.68 -7.81 0.76
C ILE A 383 18.50 -7.43 2.24
N LEU A 384 19.54 -6.92 2.90
CA LEU A 384 19.48 -6.50 4.29
C LEU A 384 18.86 -5.11 4.45
N SER A 385 18.46 -4.78 5.68
CA SER A 385 18.07 -3.41 6.01
C SER A 385 19.21 -2.46 5.69
N THR A 386 18.88 -1.35 5.03
CA THR A 386 19.88 -0.44 4.47
C THR A 386 19.54 0.99 4.88
N SER A 387 20.45 1.63 5.61
CA SER A 387 20.41 3.07 5.85
C SER A 387 21.00 3.82 4.65
N TYR A 388 20.58 5.06 4.46
CA TYR A 388 21.03 5.94 3.38
C TYR A 388 21.52 7.24 3.97
N SER A 389 22.53 7.85 3.33
CA SER A 389 22.93 9.21 3.67
C SER A 389 21.76 10.15 3.44
N ILE A 390 21.36 10.87 4.48
CA ILE A 390 20.33 11.90 4.39
C ILE A 390 21.05 13.19 4.05
N ASP A 391 21.00 13.58 2.78
CA ASP A 391 21.66 14.79 2.31
C ASP A 391 20.74 16.00 2.42
N ASP A 392 19.43 15.82 2.29
CA ASP A 392 18.43 16.88 2.38
C ASP A 392 17.21 16.48 3.24
N VAL A 393 16.40 17.47 3.65
CA VAL A 393 15.13 17.24 4.37
C VAL A 393 14.18 16.37 3.55
N GLY A 394 14.22 16.48 2.21
CA GLY A 394 13.43 15.64 1.31
C GLY A 394 13.82 14.15 1.31
N ASP A 395 14.97 13.78 1.89
CA ASP A 395 15.44 12.39 1.93
C ASP A 395 14.93 11.61 3.14
N ILE A 396 14.20 12.26 4.04
CA ILE A 396 13.75 11.65 5.29
C ILE A 396 12.57 10.70 5.08
N GLY A 397 11.61 11.06 4.21
CA GLY A 397 10.37 10.32 4.07
C GLY A 397 10.56 8.96 3.40
N ASP A 398 10.14 7.87 4.05
CA ASP A 398 10.34 6.51 3.52
C ASP A 398 9.12 5.95 2.82
N ILE A 399 7.94 6.13 3.40
CA ILE A 399 6.70 5.52 2.91
C ILE A 399 5.49 6.44 3.08
N SER A 400 4.73 6.64 1.99
CA SER A 400 3.46 7.36 1.98
C SER A 400 2.56 6.83 0.87
N LEU A 401 1.83 5.76 1.18
CA LEU A 401 1.05 5.02 0.17
C LEU A 401 -0.21 5.76 -0.27
N ALA A 402 -0.89 6.47 0.64
CA ALA A 402 -2.12 7.20 0.34
C ALA A 402 -2.33 8.34 1.35
N PRO A 403 -3.25 9.30 1.11
CA PRO A 403 -3.70 10.19 2.19
C PRO A 403 -4.24 9.36 3.37
N ARG A 404 -4.02 9.78 4.62
CA ARG A 404 -4.47 9.02 5.81
C ARG A 404 -3.97 7.58 5.81
N SER A 405 -2.67 7.39 5.62
CA SER A 405 -2.06 6.05 5.59
C SER A 405 -1.00 5.85 6.67
N ALA A 406 -0.49 6.92 7.30
CA ALA A 406 0.67 6.81 8.17
C ALA A 406 0.45 5.89 9.37
N ILE A 407 -0.66 6.07 10.10
CA ILE A 407 -0.95 5.28 11.30
C ILE A 407 -1.05 3.79 10.95
N THR A 408 -1.87 3.45 9.96
CA THR A 408 -2.11 2.05 9.62
C THR A 408 -0.92 1.37 8.95
N THR A 409 -0.16 2.10 8.14
CA THR A 409 1.08 1.58 7.56
C THR A 409 2.11 1.31 8.67
N SER A 410 2.19 2.17 9.69
CA SER A 410 3.05 1.96 10.87
C SER A 410 2.65 0.76 11.70
N ILE A 411 1.35 0.47 11.81
CA ILE A 411 0.85 -0.77 12.41
C ILE A 411 1.45 -1.99 11.69
N GLY A 412 1.53 -1.98 10.36
CA GLY A 412 2.11 -3.09 9.60
C GLY A 412 3.56 -3.38 9.99
N TYR A 413 4.40 -2.35 10.07
CA TYR A 413 5.80 -2.52 10.53
C TYR A 413 5.90 -3.02 11.98
N ALA A 414 5.01 -2.55 12.86
CA ALA A 414 4.95 -3.00 14.25
C ALA A 414 4.55 -4.48 14.36
N VAL A 415 3.55 -4.89 13.58
CA VAL A 415 3.07 -6.28 13.47
C VAL A 415 4.11 -7.19 12.82
N ALA A 416 4.86 -6.68 11.86
CA ALA A 416 6.02 -7.35 11.30
C ALA A 416 7.13 -7.58 12.34
N ARG A 417 7.11 -6.85 13.47
CA ARG A 417 8.14 -6.83 14.50
C ARG A 417 9.49 -6.35 13.95
N TYR A 418 9.46 -5.32 13.10
CA TYR A 418 10.67 -4.66 12.62
C TYR A 418 11.49 -4.07 13.78
N ARG A 419 12.81 -4.23 13.75
CA ARG A 419 13.72 -3.88 14.86
C ARG A 419 15.05 -3.25 14.47
N ASP A 420 15.34 -3.09 13.18
CA ASP A 420 16.62 -2.53 12.72
C ASP A 420 16.70 -1.00 12.91
N GLY A 421 15.63 -0.38 13.39
CA GLY A 421 15.56 1.02 13.81
C GLY A 421 14.14 1.39 14.29
N PRO A 422 13.92 2.63 14.75
CA PRO A 422 12.61 3.08 15.22
C PRO A 422 11.61 3.24 14.07
N ILE A 423 10.34 2.99 14.35
CA ILE A 423 9.23 3.30 13.44
C ILE A 423 8.67 4.66 13.87
N LEU A 424 8.87 5.69 13.05
CA LEU A 424 8.31 7.03 13.28
C LEU A 424 7.09 7.24 12.40
N CYS A 425 5.92 7.33 13.03
CA CYS A 425 4.66 7.65 12.39
C CYS A 425 4.40 9.16 12.45
N VAL A 426 4.46 9.85 11.32
CA VAL A 426 4.18 11.28 11.18
C VAL A 426 2.76 11.46 10.63
N SER A 427 1.81 11.85 11.48
CA SER A 427 0.43 12.11 11.09
C SER A 427 0.05 13.56 11.31
N ASP A 428 -0.81 14.10 10.45
CA ASP A 428 -1.41 15.42 10.66
C ASP A 428 -2.65 15.31 11.57
N GLY A 429 -2.98 16.40 12.28
CA GLY A 429 -4.06 16.38 13.28
C GLY A 429 -5.45 16.08 12.70
N LEU A 430 -5.68 16.38 11.41
CA LEU A 430 -6.93 16.09 10.72
C LEU A 430 -7.07 14.60 10.43
N ASN A 431 -6.01 13.95 9.95
CA ASN A 431 -5.99 12.52 9.67
C ASN A 431 -6.04 11.69 10.96
N PHE A 432 -5.36 12.17 12.01
CA PHE A 432 -5.39 11.59 13.35
C PHE A 432 -6.83 11.34 13.86
N LEU A 433 -7.73 12.31 13.67
CA LEU A 433 -9.15 12.16 14.06
C LEU A 433 -9.88 11.07 13.29
N THR A 434 -9.61 10.93 12.01
CA THR A 434 -10.30 9.95 11.16
C THR A 434 -9.84 8.51 11.43
N GLN A 435 -8.78 8.33 12.21
CA GLN A 435 -8.12 7.03 12.45
C GLN A 435 -8.05 6.62 13.93
N ILE A 436 -8.95 7.14 14.78
CA ILE A 436 -9.03 6.85 16.23
C ILE A 436 -8.98 5.34 16.52
N HIS A 437 -9.74 4.54 15.78
CA HIS A 437 -9.75 3.09 15.93
C HIS A 437 -8.37 2.47 15.64
N SER A 438 -7.69 2.91 14.57
CA SER A 438 -6.37 2.43 14.21
C SER A 438 -5.30 2.87 15.22
N ILE A 439 -5.41 4.06 15.82
CA ILE A 439 -4.49 4.52 16.87
C ILE A 439 -4.61 3.66 18.13
N LYS A 440 -5.83 3.25 18.50
CA LYS A 440 -6.05 2.31 19.59
C LYS A 440 -5.39 0.96 19.32
N VAL A 441 -5.38 0.51 18.06
CA VAL A 441 -4.64 -0.69 17.64
C VAL A 441 -3.13 -0.44 17.68
N LEU A 442 -2.65 0.67 17.12
CA LEU A 442 -1.24 1.09 17.11
C LEU A 442 -0.61 1.01 18.51
N ARG A 443 -1.32 1.54 19.53
CA ARG A 443 -0.87 1.49 20.93
C ARG A 443 -0.57 0.07 21.41
N ARG A 444 -1.32 -0.93 20.94
CA ARG A 444 -1.22 -2.33 21.38
C ARG A 444 -0.16 -3.13 20.63
N VAL A 445 0.22 -2.75 19.41
CA VAL A 445 0.88 -3.66 18.44
C VAL A 445 2.39 -3.45 18.25
N GLY A 446 3.03 -2.56 19.00
CA GLY A 446 4.49 -2.46 19.04
C GLY A 446 5.00 -1.08 19.49
N ASP A 447 6.32 -0.88 19.41
CA ASP A 447 6.97 0.39 19.75
C ASP A 447 7.05 1.31 18.53
N VAL A 448 5.90 1.91 18.19
CA VAL A 448 5.83 2.98 17.19
C VAL A 448 5.89 4.32 17.91
N LYS A 449 6.77 5.21 17.44
CA LYS A 449 6.86 6.60 17.90
C LYS A 449 5.91 7.45 17.07
N LEU A 450 4.95 8.11 17.71
CA LEU A 450 3.91 8.87 17.02
C LEU A 450 4.21 10.38 17.08
N LEU A 451 4.45 11.02 15.94
CA LEU A 451 4.55 12.47 15.81
C LEU A 451 3.25 13.01 15.20
N ILE A 452 2.48 13.75 15.99
CA ILE A 452 1.21 14.36 15.57
C ILE A 452 1.44 15.85 15.32
N VAL A 453 1.13 16.30 14.12
CA VAL A 453 1.26 17.71 13.73
C VAL A 453 -0.11 18.35 13.66
N VAL A 454 -0.43 19.19 14.64
CA VAL A 454 -1.71 19.93 14.71
C VAL A 454 -1.51 21.31 14.12
N THR A 455 -2.10 21.55 12.94
CA THR A 455 -2.03 22.85 12.26
C THR A 455 -3.31 23.66 12.51
N ARG A 456 -3.19 24.81 13.20
CA ARG A 456 -4.31 25.72 13.50
C ARG A 456 -4.48 26.78 12.40
N GLY A 457 -5.71 27.17 12.07
CA GLY A 457 -5.97 28.28 11.15
C GLY A 457 -5.70 28.02 9.67
N TYR A 458 -5.71 26.77 9.22
CA TYR A 458 -5.67 26.42 7.79
C TYR A 458 -7.10 26.44 7.24
N SER A 459 -7.33 26.93 6.02
CA SER A 459 -8.67 26.93 5.40
C SER A 459 -9.29 25.52 5.42
N GLY A 460 -10.42 25.34 6.10
CA GLY A 460 -11.06 24.05 6.37
C GLY A 460 -10.76 23.42 7.75
N SER A 461 -9.90 24.05 8.57
CA SER A 461 -9.59 23.63 9.94
C SER A 461 -10.38 24.40 11.02
N GLU A 462 -11.26 25.33 10.65
CA GLU A 462 -12.05 26.15 11.59
C GLU A 462 -12.95 25.28 12.50
N LEU A 463 -13.41 24.13 12.01
CA LEU A 463 -14.16 23.13 12.78
C LEU A 463 -13.31 22.38 13.81
N PHE A 464 -11.99 22.58 13.82
CA PHE A 464 -11.02 21.76 14.55
C PHE A 464 -10.01 22.58 15.36
N GLU A 465 -10.17 23.90 15.45
CA GLU A 465 -9.28 24.75 16.26
C GLU A 465 -9.30 24.37 17.75
N ASP A 466 -10.43 23.81 18.21
CA ASP A 466 -10.64 23.33 19.58
C ASP A 466 -10.17 21.88 19.82
N LEU A 467 -9.55 21.22 18.83
CA LEU A 467 -9.12 19.83 19.01
C LEU A 467 -7.93 19.72 19.98
N ASP A 468 -8.20 19.19 21.16
CA ASP A 468 -7.18 18.80 22.13
C ASP A 468 -6.67 17.38 21.83
N ALA A 469 -5.67 17.29 20.95
CA ALA A 469 -5.05 16.02 20.57
C ALA A 469 -4.46 15.27 21.79
N VAL A 470 -4.06 16.00 22.84
CA VAL A 470 -3.50 15.40 24.06
C VAL A 470 -4.60 14.70 24.84
N LYS A 471 -5.75 15.34 25.07
CA LYS A 471 -6.90 14.68 25.69
C LYS A 471 -7.38 13.47 24.89
N LEU A 472 -7.32 13.55 23.56
CA LEU A 472 -7.72 12.41 22.73
C LEU A 472 -6.75 11.23 22.90
N LEU A 473 -5.45 11.49 22.98
CA LEU A 473 -4.44 10.47 23.31
C LEU A 473 -4.67 9.87 24.71
N GLU A 474 -5.05 10.68 25.70
CA GLU A 474 -5.41 10.20 27.05
C GLU A 474 -6.60 9.24 26.99
N VAL A 475 -7.67 9.58 26.26
CA VAL A 475 -8.84 8.71 26.05
C VAL A 475 -8.46 7.41 25.33
N LEU A 476 -7.48 7.48 24.43
CA LEU A 476 -6.92 6.31 23.74
C LEU A 476 -5.94 5.49 24.60
N GLY A 477 -5.68 5.95 25.82
CA GLY A 477 -4.96 5.24 26.86
C GLY A 477 -3.49 5.61 27.00
N TYR A 478 -3.00 6.65 26.31
CA TYR A 478 -1.64 7.18 26.51
C TYR A 478 -1.59 8.00 27.80
N SER A 479 -0.59 7.77 28.64
CA SER A 479 -0.38 8.57 29.85
C SER A 479 0.30 9.90 29.53
N ARG A 480 0.23 10.86 30.45
CA ARG A 480 0.87 12.18 30.28
C ARG A 480 2.39 12.08 30.16
N GLU A 481 3.01 11.11 30.83
CA GLU A 481 4.47 10.90 30.78
C GLU A 481 4.92 10.31 29.43
N GLU A 482 4.03 9.59 28.73
CA GLU A 482 4.30 9.02 27.41
C GLU A 482 4.23 10.06 26.27
N VAL A 483 3.66 11.24 26.53
CA VAL A 483 3.31 12.24 25.51
C VAL A 483 4.06 13.56 25.72
N LEU A 484 4.91 13.91 24.75
CA LEU A 484 5.53 15.23 24.69
C LEU A 484 4.62 16.22 23.96
N VAL A 485 4.58 17.47 24.38
CA VAL A 485 3.81 18.54 23.72
C VAL A 485 4.70 19.76 23.58
N THR A 486 4.76 20.33 22.38
CA THR A 486 5.50 21.57 22.13
C THR A 486 4.90 22.33 20.95
N ASP A 487 5.02 23.66 21.00
CA ASP A 487 4.69 24.60 19.92
C ASP A 487 5.91 25.41 19.46
N SER A 488 7.11 24.96 19.87
CA SER A 488 8.36 25.69 19.63
C SER A 488 8.62 25.92 18.14
N GLY A 489 9.06 27.15 17.83
CA GLY A 489 9.58 27.51 16.50
C GLY A 489 11.09 27.30 16.36
N SER A 490 11.79 27.00 17.46
CA SER A 490 13.26 26.85 17.46
C SER A 490 13.68 25.46 17.01
N VAL A 491 14.66 25.39 16.12
CA VAL A 491 15.23 24.14 15.64
C VAL A 491 15.88 23.36 16.78
N ASN A 492 16.62 24.04 17.65
CA ASN A 492 17.41 23.37 18.69
C ASN A 492 16.52 22.73 19.76
N GLU A 493 15.44 23.40 20.16
CA GLU A 493 14.46 22.81 21.07
C GLU A 493 13.76 21.61 20.42
N LEU A 494 13.34 21.73 19.15
CA LEU A 494 12.70 20.62 18.42
C LEU A 494 13.62 19.40 18.29
N VAL A 495 14.93 19.62 18.07
CA VAL A 495 15.94 18.54 18.08
C VAL A 495 15.96 17.82 19.42
N GLU A 496 15.87 18.54 20.55
CA GLU A 496 15.83 17.93 21.88
C GLU A 496 14.56 17.09 22.09
N PHE A 497 13.39 17.62 21.72
CA PHE A 497 12.12 16.89 21.82
C PHE A 497 12.09 15.63 20.95
N LEU A 498 12.55 15.73 19.70
CA LEU A 498 12.63 14.59 18.77
C LEU A 498 13.65 13.55 19.23
N SER A 499 14.79 13.99 19.78
CA SER A 499 15.78 13.08 20.36
C SER A 499 15.16 12.29 21.51
N LYS A 500 14.43 12.97 22.42
CA LYS A 500 13.69 12.30 23.50
C LYS A 500 12.67 11.30 22.95
N LEU A 501 11.87 11.68 21.95
CA LEU A 501 10.87 10.80 21.33
C LEU A 501 11.51 9.52 20.74
N LEU A 502 12.64 9.65 20.06
CA LEU A 502 13.27 8.54 19.35
C LEU A 502 14.15 7.67 20.25
N SER A 503 14.73 8.23 21.32
CA SER A 503 15.66 7.50 22.19
C SER A 503 15.03 6.90 23.44
N ARG A 504 13.91 7.46 23.93
CA ARG A 504 13.29 7.04 25.18
C ARG A 504 12.17 6.03 24.93
N PRO A 505 12.25 4.80 25.45
CA PRO A 505 11.19 3.80 25.28
C PRO A 505 9.87 4.21 25.92
N GLU A 506 9.91 4.95 27.04
CA GLU A 506 8.74 5.47 27.74
C GLU A 506 7.99 6.56 26.96
N VAL A 507 8.69 7.29 26.08
CA VAL A 507 8.05 8.31 25.25
C VAL A 507 7.50 7.64 23.99
N ARG A 508 6.20 7.77 23.78
CA ARG A 508 5.46 7.05 22.72
C ARG A 508 4.84 8.00 21.71
N ALA A 509 4.56 9.24 22.11
CA ALA A 509 4.03 10.25 21.21
C ALA A 509 4.60 11.65 21.48
N MET A 510 4.60 12.48 20.44
CA MET A 510 4.89 13.90 20.46
C MET A 510 3.79 14.64 19.70
N VAL A 511 3.16 15.63 20.33
CA VAL A 511 2.21 16.53 19.73
C VAL A 511 2.91 17.86 19.44
N TYR A 512 3.03 18.19 18.16
CA TYR A 512 3.56 19.47 17.70
C TYR A 512 2.43 20.38 17.26
N LEU A 513 2.30 21.54 17.90
CA LEU A 513 1.30 22.55 17.58
C LEU A 513 1.92 23.62 16.66
N VAL A 514 1.30 23.91 15.53
CA VAL A 514 1.77 24.93 14.60
C VAL A 514 0.62 25.81 14.11
N ASN A 515 0.86 27.11 14.01
CA ASN A 515 -0.11 28.05 13.43
C ASN A 515 0.14 28.18 11.92
N CYS A 516 -0.90 27.94 11.13
CA CYS A 516 -0.87 28.18 9.69
C CYS A 516 -0.72 29.67 9.40
N ARG A 517 0.07 29.99 8.36
CA ARG A 517 0.29 31.34 7.85
C ARG A 517 -0.36 31.59 6.48
N LYS A 518 -0.93 30.56 5.85
CA LYS A 518 -1.56 30.66 4.54
C LYS A 518 -2.75 31.61 4.59
N GLY A 519 -2.83 32.56 3.66
CA GLY A 519 -3.90 33.57 3.61
C GLY A 519 -3.95 34.54 4.81
N ARG A 520 -2.90 34.60 5.64
CA ARG A 520 -2.76 35.56 6.74
C ARG A 520 -1.68 36.57 6.40
N GLU A 521 -1.83 37.79 6.90
CA GLU A 521 -0.82 38.84 6.72
C GLU A 521 0.49 38.40 7.39
N VAL A 522 1.53 38.21 6.59
CA VAL A 522 2.84 37.78 7.09
C VAL A 522 3.61 39.00 7.58
N VAL A 523 3.64 39.19 8.89
CA VAL A 523 4.43 40.27 9.50
C VAL A 523 5.92 39.97 9.32
N CYS A 524 6.60 40.79 8.52
CA CYS A 524 8.05 40.75 8.38
C CYS A 524 8.70 41.19 9.71
N ARG A 525 9.53 40.32 10.30
CA ARG A 525 10.19 40.56 11.59
C ARG A 525 11.62 41.11 11.44
N GLY A 526 12.01 41.47 10.22
CA GLY A 526 13.37 41.85 9.84
C GLY A 526 13.83 41.10 8.60
N VAL A 527 15.00 41.45 8.08
CA VAL A 527 15.63 40.77 6.95
C VAL A 527 16.87 40.03 7.45
N VAL A 528 17.11 38.82 6.95
CA VAL A 528 18.35 38.11 7.26
C VAL A 528 19.49 38.69 6.44
N GLU A 529 20.58 39.05 7.10
CA GLU A 529 21.82 39.51 6.49
C GLU A 529 22.84 38.39 6.40
N PHE A 530 23.56 38.37 5.28
CA PHE A 530 24.67 37.45 5.03
C PHE A 530 26.01 38.13 5.28
N ILE A 531 26.83 37.54 6.16
CA ILE A 531 28.16 38.02 6.55
C ILE A 531 29.19 37.07 5.92
N ALA A 532 29.73 37.46 4.76
CA ALA A 532 30.61 36.62 3.96
C ALA A 532 31.86 36.14 4.71
N GLU A 533 32.43 36.98 5.57
CA GLU A 533 33.65 36.69 6.36
C GLU A 533 33.50 35.48 7.29
N ASN A 534 32.28 35.21 7.74
CA ASN A 534 31.97 34.09 8.63
C ASN A 534 31.61 32.82 7.85
N CYS A 535 31.46 32.87 6.52
CA CYS A 535 30.95 31.76 5.74
C CYS A 535 32.09 30.83 5.25
N ASP A 536 31.97 29.55 5.58
CA ASP A 536 32.85 28.47 5.08
C ASP A 536 32.22 27.65 3.95
N ALA A 537 31.08 28.09 3.41
CA ALA A 537 30.29 27.39 2.39
C ALA A 537 29.91 25.95 2.75
N CYS A 538 29.72 25.62 4.04
CA CYS A 538 29.30 24.27 4.47
C CYS A 538 27.92 23.82 3.97
N GLY A 539 27.05 24.77 3.59
CA GLY A 539 25.76 24.49 2.95
C GLY A 539 24.60 24.06 3.86
N GLU A 540 24.79 23.97 5.18
CA GLU A 540 23.72 23.57 6.14
C GLU A 540 22.49 24.50 6.07
N CYS A 541 22.69 25.81 5.89
CA CYS A 541 21.59 26.76 5.73
C CYS A 541 20.76 26.54 4.47
N LEU A 542 21.33 25.91 3.44
CA LEU A 542 20.67 25.60 2.15
C LEU A 542 19.75 24.39 2.25
N LYS A 543 19.94 23.54 3.28
CA LYS A 543 19.10 22.38 3.57
C LYS A 543 17.79 22.77 4.27
N VAL A 544 17.71 24.01 4.80
CA VAL A 544 16.44 24.57 5.27
C VAL A 544 15.55 24.83 4.04
N PRO A 545 14.33 24.27 3.96
CA PRO A 545 13.45 24.44 2.80
C PRO A 545 12.80 25.84 2.78
N CYS A 546 13.63 26.87 2.69
CA CYS A 546 13.25 28.28 2.61
C CYS A 546 13.28 28.76 1.16
N PRO A 547 12.19 29.32 0.61
CA PRO A 547 12.20 29.85 -0.75
C PRO A 547 12.98 31.17 -0.87
N ALA A 548 13.32 31.82 0.24
CA ALA A 548 14.10 33.06 0.27
C ALA A 548 15.62 32.84 0.25
N ILE A 549 16.10 31.59 0.22
CA ILE A 549 17.53 31.25 0.19
C ILE A 549 17.85 30.60 -1.14
N GLU A 550 18.79 31.19 -1.88
CA GLU A 550 19.36 30.63 -3.11
C GLU A 550 20.84 30.32 -2.95
N ILE A 551 21.36 29.52 -3.87
CA ILE A 551 22.78 29.15 -3.94
C ILE A 551 23.43 30.02 -4.99
N SER A 552 24.47 30.76 -4.62
CA SER A 552 25.31 31.46 -5.59
C SER A 552 26.18 30.47 -6.38
N GLU A 553 26.76 30.92 -7.48
CA GLU A 553 27.74 30.13 -8.25
C GLU A 553 28.96 29.68 -7.41
N THR A 554 29.26 30.41 -6.33
CA THR A 554 30.35 30.10 -5.39
C THR A 554 29.95 29.16 -4.25
N GLY A 555 28.70 28.67 -4.23
CA GLY A 555 28.18 27.77 -3.18
C GLY A 555 27.75 28.48 -1.88
N THR A 556 27.74 29.81 -1.86
CA THR A 556 27.32 30.62 -0.71
C THR A 556 25.83 30.98 -0.77
N PRO A 557 25.15 31.19 0.37
CA PRO A 557 23.74 31.53 0.39
C PRO A 557 23.49 32.98 -0.08
N VAL A 558 22.48 33.17 -0.92
CA VAL A 558 21.97 34.48 -1.34
C VAL A 558 20.55 34.63 -0.79
N ILE A 559 20.32 35.67 0.02
CA ILE A 559 19.01 35.93 0.64
C ILE A 559 18.20 36.86 -0.26
N LYS A 560 17.08 36.36 -0.79
CA LYS A 560 16.09 37.14 -1.51
C LYS A 560 15.27 37.98 -0.53
N ARG A 561 15.55 39.27 -0.47
CA ARG A 561 14.94 40.20 0.51
C ARG A 561 13.42 40.27 0.35
N GLU A 562 12.95 40.21 -0.88
CA GLU A 562 11.54 40.24 -1.26
C GLU A 562 10.73 39.02 -0.76
N LEU A 563 11.40 37.89 -0.53
CA LEU A 563 10.78 36.67 0.01
C LEU A 563 11.10 36.47 1.50
N CYS A 564 12.07 37.20 2.06
CA CYS A 564 12.54 37.00 3.42
C CYS A 564 11.64 37.71 4.42
N ILE A 565 11.08 36.93 5.35
CA ILE A 565 10.16 37.45 6.37
C ILE A 565 10.81 37.59 7.76
N GLY A 566 12.11 37.33 7.88
CA GLY A 566 12.83 37.41 9.16
C GLY A 566 12.46 36.31 10.15
N CYS A 567 12.21 35.08 9.68
CA CYS A 567 11.82 33.98 10.59
C CYS A 567 12.95 33.46 11.49
N GLY A 568 14.22 33.75 11.19
CA GLY A 568 15.37 33.39 12.01
C GLY A 568 15.84 31.93 11.95
N ILE A 569 15.07 31.01 11.35
CA ILE A 569 15.43 29.58 11.27
C ILE A 569 16.84 29.37 10.69
N CYS A 570 17.14 30.00 9.56
CA CYS A 570 18.47 29.89 8.94
C CYS A 570 19.61 30.48 9.79
N CYS A 571 19.31 31.45 10.66
CA CYS A 571 20.26 32.01 11.61
C CYS A 571 20.55 31.00 12.74
N GLU A 572 19.53 30.30 13.25
CA GLU A 572 19.70 29.23 14.25
C GLU A 572 20.53 28.06 13.70
N VAL A 573 20.35 27.76 12.41
CA VAL A 573 21.08 26.69 11.71
C VAL A 573 22.54 27.06 11.44
N CYS A 574 22.81 28.34 11.17
CA CYS A 574 24.15 28.81 10.83
C CYS A 574 25.05 28.90 12.06
N THR A 575 25.69 27.79 12.42
CA THR A 575 26.66 27.71 13.54
C THR A 575 27.88 28.63 13.39
N ARG A 576 28.15 29.14 12.19
CA ARG A 576 29.25 30.07 11.90
C ARG A 576 28.87 31.53 12.16
N GLY A 577 27.58 31.82 12.36
CA GLY A 577 27.10 33.20 12.50
C GLY A 577 27.22 34.02 11.21
N ALA A 578 27.23 33.36 10.05
CA ALA A 578 27.23 34.00 8.74
C ALA A 578 25.84 34.48 8.30
N LEU A 579 24.77 34.06 8.97
CA LEU A 579 23.41 34.56 8.78
C LEU A 579 22.91 35.15 10.10
N LYS A 580 22.52 36.43 10.09
CA LYS A 580 21.99 37.13 11.27
C LYS A 580 20.70 37.86 10.94
N LEU A 581 19.80 37.93 11.92
CA LEU A 581 18.63 38.79 11.80
C LEU A 581 19.10 40.24 11.94
N ALA A 582 18.90 41.06 10.91
CA ALA A 582 19.00 42.51 11.06
C ALA A 582 17.80 42.98 11.89
N GLN A 583 18.08 43.71 12.97
CA GLN A 583 17.06 44.33 13.82
C GLN A 583 16.42 45.53 13.14
#